data_AF-A0A822XE79-F1
#
_entry.id   AF-A0A822XE79-F1
#
_cell.length_a   1.000
_cell.length_b   1.000
_cell.length_c   1.000
_cell.angle_alpha   90.00
_cell.angle_beta   90.00
_cell.angle_gamma   90.00
#
_symmetry.space_group_name_H-M   'P 1'
#
loop_
_entity.id
_entity.type
_entity.pdbx_description
1 polymer ?
#
loop_
_entity_poly.entity_id
_entity_poly.type
_entity_poly.pdbx_seq_one_letter_code
_entity_poly.pdbx_strand_id
1 'polypeptide(L)'
;MTKPITAEAIFNLCSTTTLPKSLGIADLGCASGPNTLSVVSDLINLIRTKYGETGCPSPEFKVFLNDPPGNDFNTIFRSLPDLYKKFQGMTSQPPEPASGADLIEESRRE
;
A
#
# COMPACT_ATOMS: atom_id res chain seq x y z
N MET A 1 5.04 -9.17 -19.10
CA MET A 1 4.52 -10.56 -19.25
C MET A 1 4.29 -11.29 -17.92
N THR A 2 4.71 -10.77 -16.76
CA THR A 2 4.55 -11.47 -15.45
C THR A 2 3.26 -11.16 -14.69
N LYS A 3 2.59 -10.03 -14.98
CA LYS A 3 1.38 -9.57 -14.28
C LYS A 3 0.26 -10.63 -14.08
N PRO A 4 -0.14 -11.44 -15.08
CA PRO A 4 -1.20 -12.42 -14.87
C PRO A 4 -0.81 -13.55 -13.89
N ILE A 5 0.44 -14.02 -13.96
CA ILE A 5 0.95 -15.08 -13.06
C ILE A 5 1.02 -14.58 -11.62
N THR A 6 1.49 -13.34 -11.43
CA THR A 6 1.53 -12.71 -10.11
C THR A 6 0.13 -12.55 -9.51
N ALA A 7 -0.86 -12.19 -10.33
CA ALA A 7 -2.24 -12.06 -9.87
C ALA A 7 -2.87 -13.39 -9.43
N GLU A 8 -2.62 -14.46 -10.18
CA GLU A 8 -3.08 -15.81 -9.83
C GLU A 8 -2.47 -16.29 -8.51
N ALA A 9 -1.16 -16.08 -8.32
CA ALA A 9 -0.50 -16.46 -7.06
C ALA A 9 -1.08 -15.73 -5.84
N ILE A 10 -1.37 -14.43 -5.97
CA ILE A 10 -2.02 -13.65 -4.90
C ILE A 10 -3.44 -14.12 -4.66
N PHE A 11 -4.18 -14.42 -5.73
CA PHE A 11 -5.54 -14.94 -5.60
C PHE A 11 -5.56 -16.25 -4.80
N ASN A 12 -4.65 -17.17 -5.09
CA ASN A 12 -4.52 -18.43 -4.35
C ASN A 12 -4.15 -18.18 -2.88
N LEU A 13 -3.24 -17.24 -2.62
CA LEU A 13 -2.89 -16.83 -1.25
C LEU A 13 -4.10 -16.27 -0.48
N CYS A 14 -4.91 -15.42 -1.14
CA CYS A 14 -6.05 -14.76 -0.53
C CYS A 14 -7.31 -15.63 -0.46
N SER A 15 -7.35 -16.75 -1.18
CA SER A 15 -8.48 -17.70 -1.16
C SER A 15 -8.40 -18.71 -0.01
N THR A 16 -7.38 -18.58 0.86
CA THR A 16 -7.24 -19.42 2.05
C THR A 16 -8.29 -19.07 3.10
N THR A 17 -8.65 -20.04 3.96
CA THR A 17 -9.71 -19.88 4.97
C THR A 17 -9.40 -18.81 6.03
N THR A 18 -8.13 -18.41 6.16
CA THR A 18 -7.68 -17.37 7.09
C THR A 18 -6.70 -16.44 6.40
N LEU A 19 -7.11 -15.20 6.14
CA LEU A 19 -6.23 -14.17 5.62
C LEU A 19 -5.23 -13.71 6.70
N PRO A 20 -3.92 -13.66 6.41
CA PRO A 20 -2.92 -13.22 7.37
C PRO A 20 -3.03 -11.73 7.68
N LYS A 21 -2.74 -11.34 8.93
CA LYS A 21 -2.72 -9.92 9.34
C LYS A 21 -1.45 -9.17 8.89
N SER A 22 -0.40 -9.91 8.51
CA SER A 22 0.90 -9.39 8.10
C SER A 22 1.40 -10.22 6.93
N LEU A 23 1.91 -9.57 5.89
CA LEU A 23 2.36 -10.21 4.68
C LEU A 23 3.75 -9.72 4.27
N GLY A 24 4.66 -10.68 4.09
CA GLY A 24 6.02 -10.44 3.59
C GLY A 24 6.10 -10.54 2.06
N ILE A 25 6.77 -9.58 1.43
CA ILE A 25 7.07 -9.54 0.00
C ILE A 25 8.59 -9.43 -0.13
N ALA A 26 9.21 -10.30 -0.91
CA ALA A 26 10.64 -10.23 -1.21
C ALA A 26 10.86 -10.05 -2.72
N ASP A 27 11.58 -9.00 -3.12
CA ASP A 27 12.10 -8.83 -4.48
C ASP A 27 13.56 -9.27 -4.52
N LEU A 28 13.84 -10.34 -5.26
CA LEU A 28 15.14 -11.00 -5.34
C LEU A 28 15.82 -10.62 -6.65
N GLY A 29 16.84 -9.77 -6.58
CA GLY A 29 17.46 -9.12 -7.75
C GLY A 29 16.78 -7.79 -8.07
N CYS A 30 16.60 -6.94 -7.06
CA CYS A 30 15.83 -5.69 -7.19
C CYS A 30 16.52 -4.61 -8.06
N ALA A 31 17.82 -4.75 -8.32
CA ALA A 31 18.68 -3.72 -8.91
C ALA A 31 18.53 -2.36 -8.17
N SER A 32 18.90 -1.25 -8.82
CA SER A 32 18.85 0.11 -8.22
C SER A 32 17.82 1.04 -8.87
N GLY A 33 16.96 0.53 -9.75
CA GLY A 33 16.04 1.33 -10.56
C GLY A 33 14.64 1.52 -9.96
N PRO A 34 13.83 2.45 -10.49
CA PRO A 34 12.45 2.69 -10.04
C PRO A 34 11.51 1.50 -10.30
N ASN A 35 11.97 0.51 -11.08
CA ASN A 35 11.21 -0.68 -11.45
C ASN A 35 10.84 -1.52 -10.22
N THR A 36 11.75 -1.69 -9.25
CA THR A 36 11.48 -2.51 -8.05
C THR A 36 10.32 -1.93 -7.24
N LEU A 37 10.32 -0.62 -6.98
CA LEU A 37 9.26 0.05 -6.23
C LEU A 37 7.92 0.06 -6.99
N SER A 38 7.97 0.09 -8.32
CA SER A 38 6.77 -0.02 -9.16
C SER A 38 6.13 -1.41 -9.05
N VAL A 39 6.93 -2.48 -9.10
CA VAL A 39 6.47 -3.86 -8.92
C VAL A 39 5.88 -4.06 -7.52
N VAL A 40 6.58 -3.60 -6.48
CA VAL A 40 6.10 -3.64 -5.10
C VAL A 40 4.77 -2.89 -4.96
N SER A 41 4.65 -1.71 -5.58
CA SER A 41 3.41 -0.92 -5.53
C SER A 41 2.23 -1.62 -6.21
N ASP A 42 2.45 -2.19 -7.39
CA ASP A 42 1.43 -2.95 -8.12
C ASP A 42 0.95 -4.15 -7.29
N LEU A 43 1.89 -4.86 -6.65
CA LEU A 43 1.62 -6.02 -5.81
C LEU A 43 0.79 -5.66 -4.56
N ILE A 44 1.21 -4.61 -3.83
CA ILE A 44 0.48 -4.11 -2.66
C ILE A 44 -0.96 -3.72 -3.04
N ASN A 45 -1.14 -2.98 -4.14
CA ASN A 45 -2.47 -2.57 -4.58
C ASN A 45 -3.35 -3.78 -4.89
N LEU A 46 -2.82 -4.78 -5.58
CA LEU A 46 -3.55 -5.99 -5.92
C LEU A 46 -3.98 -6.78 -4.68
N ILE A 47 -3.09 -6.91 -3.69
CA ILE A 47 -3.40 -7.55 -2.41
C ILE A 47 -4.47 -6.75 -1.65
N ARG A 48 -4.35 -5.42 -1.58
CA ARG A 48 -5.35 -4.56 -0.94
C ARG A 48 -6.73 -4.71 -1.58
N THR A 49 -6.81 -4.76 -2.90
CA THR A 49 -8.05 -5.04 -3.63
C THR A 49 -8.65 -6.37 -3.20
N LYS A 50 -7.83 -7.44 -3.12
CA LYS A 50 -8.31 -8.76 -2.71
C LYS A 50 -8.79 -8.81 -1.26
N TYR A 51 -8.10 -8.15 -0.33
CA TYR A 51 -8.58 -8.04 1.04
C TYR A 51 -9.89 -7.25 1.13
N GLY A 52 -10.02 -6.17 0.34
CA GLY A 52 -11.26 -5.40 0.23
C GLY A 52 -12.45 -6.23 -0.28
N GLU A 53 -12.24 -7.10 -1.28
CA GLU A 53 -13.27 -8.03 -1.77
C GLU A 53 -13.74 -9.02 -0.69
N THR A 54 -12.89 -9.37 0.27
CA THR A 54 -13.23 -10.26 1.39
C THR A 54 -13.84 -9.56 2.61
N GLY A 55 -13.89 -8.22 2.60
CA GLY A 55 -14.30 -7.43 3.77
C GLY A 55 -13.29 -7.43 4.93
N CYS A 56 -12.12 -8.02 4.76
CA CYS A 56 -11.06 -8.02 5.77
C CYS A 56 -10.25 -6.71 5.73
N PRO A 57 -9.73 -6.24 6.89
CA PRO A 57 -8.83 -5.10 6.91
C PRO A 57 -7.54 -5.42 6.14
N SER A 58 -6.98 -4.40 5.47
CA SER A 58 -5.69 -4.54 4.77
C SER A 58 -4.60 -5.08 5.72
N PRO A 59 -3.74 -6.01 5.27
CA PRO A 59 -2.66 -6.52 6.09
C PRO A 59 -1.56 -5.47 6.25
N GLU A 60 -0.72 -5.67 7.27
CA GLU A 60 0.59 -5.02 7.35
C GLU A 60 1.51 -5.58 6.26
N PHE A 61 2.19 -4.71 5.50
CA PHE A 61 3.12 -5.13 4.46
C PHE A 61 4.57 -4.99 4.93
N LYS A 62 5.35 -6.05 4.76
CA LYS A 62 6.80 -6.07 4.99
C LYS A 62 7.50 -6.35 3.67
N VAL A 63 8.25 -5.38 3.17
CA VAL A 63 8.93 -5.49 1.87
C VAL A 63 10.42 -5.67 2.11
N PHE A 64 10.99 -6.72 1.52
CA PHE A 64 12.40 -7.05 1.53
C PHE A 64 12.96 -6.88 0.12
N LEU A 65 13.98 -6.05 -0.04
CA LEU A 65 14.65 -5.84 -1.31
C LEU A 65 16.04 -6.43 -1.22
N ASN A 66 16.35 -7.40 -2.08
CA ASN A 66 17.59 -8.15 -2.04
C ASN A 66 18.33 -8.05 -3.37
N ASP A 67 19.64 -7.79 -3.30
CA ASP A 67 20.56 -7.72 -4.43
C ASP A 67 22.00 -7.89 -3.89
N PRO A 68 22.98 -8.32 -4.72
CA PRO A 68 24.38 -8.33 -4.34
C PRO A 68 24.90 -7.03 -3.69
N PRO A 69 25.98 -7.10 -2.86
CA PRO A 69 26.54 -5.93 -2.15
C PRO A 69 26.99 -4.76 -3.03
N GLY A 70 27.13 -4.95 -4.35
CA GLY A 70 27.47 -3.90 -5.31
C GLY A 70 26.29 -3.05 -5.78
N ASN A 71 25.06 -3.39 -5.40
CA ASN A 71 23.86 -2.65 -5.76
C ASN A 71 23.75 -1.32 -5.01
N ASP A 72 23.28 -0.28 -5.69
CA ASP A 72 23.03 1.02 -5.07
C ASP A 72 21.63 1.08 -4.42
N PHE A 73 21.52 0.49 -3.22
CA PHE A 73 20.31 0.60 -2.40
C PHE A 73 19.98 2.04 -1.99
N ASN A 74 20.95 2.96 -1.98
CA ASN A 74 20.68 4.36 -1.60
C ASN A 74 19.76 5.03 -2.61
N THR A 75 19.87 4.71 -3.90
CA THR A 75 18.94 5.20 -4.92
C THR A 75 17.51 4.76 -4.60
N ILE A 76 17.31 3.50 -4.19
CA ILE A 76 15.99 3.01 -3.77
C ILE A 76 15.51 3.76 -2.52
N PHE A 77 16.36 3.89 -1.50
CA PHE A 77 15.99 4.55 -0.24
C PHE A 77 15.58 6.01 -0.44
N ARG A 78 16.21 6.73 -1.37
CA ARG A 78 15.82 8.10 -1.73
C ARG A 78 14.44 8.18 -2.37
N SER A 79 13.97 7.12 -3.03
CA SER A 79 12.65 7.06 -3.66
C SER A 79 11.53 6.54 -2.73
N LEU A 80 11.86 5.99 -1.56
CA LEU A 80 10.86 5.50 -0.60
C LEU A 80 9.86 6.57 -0.14
N PRO A 81 10.24 7.84 0.15
CA PRO A 81 9.28 8.87 0.55
C PRO A 81 8.17 9.08 -0.47
N ASP A 82 8.49 9.06 -1.77
CA ASP A 82 7.48 9.24 -2.83
C ASP A 82 6.57 8.02 -2.97
N LEU A 83 7.10 6.81 -2.73
CA LEU A 83 6.28 5.61 -2.62
C LEU A 83 5.31 5.71 -1.43
N TYR A 84 5.74 6.19 -0.27
CA TYR A 84 4.85 6.37 0.88
C TYR A 84 3.76 7.41 0.62
N LYS A 85 4.09 8.54 -0.01
CA LYS A 85 3.08 9.55 -0.42
C LYS A 85 2.03 8.94 -1.34
N LYS A 86 2.44 8.09 -2.29
CA LYS A 86 1.51 7.36 -3.18
C LYS A 86 0.48 6.54 -2.39
N PHE A 87 0.87 5.94 -1.26
CA PHE A 87 -0.03 5.18 -0.41
C PHE A 87 -0.82 6.03 0.60
N GLN A 88 -0.28 7.16 1.07
CA GLN A 88 -0.97 8.10 1.95
C GLN A 88 -2.07 8.88 1.23
N GLY A 89 -1.90 9.19 -0.06
CA GLY A 89 -2.97 9.76 -0.89
C GLY A 89 -4.18 8.84 -1.09
N MET A 90 -4.12 7.59 -0.64
CA MET A 90 -5.22 6.61 -0.68
C MET A 90 -5.92 6.43 0.67
N THR A 91 -5.44 7.05 1.76
CA THR A 91 -6.22 7.14 3.00
C THR A 91 -7.14 8.34 2.86
N SER A 92 -8.45 8.10 2.70
CA SER A 92 -9.47 9.11 2.97
C SER A 92 -9.15 9.73 4.32
N GLN A 93 -8.83 11.03 4.34
CA GLN A 93 -8.77 11.80 5.57
C GLN A 93 -10.12 11.59 6.31
N PRO A 94 -10.11 11.42 7.65
CA PRO A 94 -11.33 11.71 8.42
C PRO A 94 -11.76 13.15 8.10
N PRO A 95 -13.07 13.45 7.99
CA PRO A 95 -13.50 14.81 7.79
C PRO A 95 -12.87 15.71 8.85
N GLU A 96 -12.26 16.82 8.43
CA GLU A 96 -11.85 17.85 9.39
C GLU A 96 -13.05 18.17 10.29
N PRO A 97 -12.86 18.28 11.61
CA PRO A 97 -13.94 18.73 12.47
C PRO A 97 -14.39 20.11 11.99
N ALA A 98 -15.69 20.24 11.72
CA ALA A 98 -16.28 21.51 11.34
C ALA A 98 -15.82 22.59 12.32
N SER A 99 -15.22 23.65 11.78
CA SER A 99 -14.87 24.85 12.52
C SER A 99 -16.09 25.27 13.34
N GLY A 100 -15.92 25.47 14.65
CA GLY A 100 -16.98 25.87 15.59
C GLY A 100 -17.58 27.26 15.36
N ALA A 101 -17.49 27.80 14.14
CA ALA A 101 -18.08 29.06 13.73
C ALA A 101 -19.54 28.89 13.22
N ASP A 102 -19.96 27.68 12.84
CA ASP A 102 -21.29 27.47 12.22
C ASP A 102 -22.43 27.20 13.23
N LEU A 103 -22.13 27.09 14.53
CA LEU A 103 -23.14 26.79 15.56
C LEU A 103 -23.74 28.02 16.28
N ILE A 104 -23.38 29.26 15.87
CA ILE A 104 -23.82 30.48 16.56
C ILE A 104 -24.92 31.25 15.81
N GLU A 105 -25.17 31.00 14.52
CA GLU A 105 -26.19 31.75 13.75
C GLU A 105 -27.61 31.16 13.80
N GLU A 106 -27.81 29.91 14.23
CA GLU A 106 -29.16 29.30 14.31
C GLU A 106 -29.93 29.74 15.58
N SER A 107 -29.23 30.24 16.61
CA SER A 107 -29.85 30.62 17.90
C SER A 107 -30.40 32.06 17.94
N ARG A 108 -30.43 32.77 16.80
CA ARG A 108 -30.93 34.17 16.71
C ARG A 108 -32.20 34.30 15.86
N ARG A 109 -32.84 33.19 15.51
CA ARG A 109 -34.11 33.14 14.76
C ARG A 109 -35.25 32.41 15.50
N GLU A 110 -35.16 32.30 16.82
CA GLU A 110 -36.31 32.03 17.69
C GLU A 110 -36.60 33.22 18.60
#